data_AF-A0ABC9V0Q5-F1
#
_entry.id   AF-A0ABC9V0Q5-F1
#
_cell.length_a   1.000
_cell.length_b   1.000
_cell.length_c   1.000
_cell.angle_alpha   90.00
_cell.angle_beta   90.00
_cell.angle_gamma   90.00
#
_symmetry.space_group_name_H-M   'P 1'
#
loop_
_entity.id
_entity.type
_entity.pdbx_description
1 polymer ?
#
loop_
_entity_poly.entity_id
_entity_poly.type
_entity_poly.pdbx_seq_one_letter_code
_entity_poly.pdbx_strand_id
1 'polypeptide(L)'
;MDNQNRNIYYNLELLQAISNWQAGSNEKKGNKLKELCVNLPEKFRLLPPNLVLFRQISLDNVGLSRFLREKKLPEKISSWTTDYKFAEKFKGGVPSELGDFKATIFKTTPLNNQVIVSLSELYKCSDFCNAMKLNKNKIDRYHDGAGKYWDTQSEVIMATEYLDHSNIYSMGGYSGTPEQIAEQASREKNIPISLTIDDIKELSRDYIGPWWLSPEGTRRAVARTLEIARNRGML
;
A
#
# COMPACT_ATOMS: atom_id res chain seq x y z
N MET A 1 32.31 9.72 -30.86
CA MET A 1 32.56 10.17 -29.48
C MET A 1 31.19 10.36 -28.85
N ASP A 2 30.63 9.56 -27.94
CA ASP A 2 31.10 8.47 -27.10
C ASP A 2 29.97 7.44 -26.94
N ASN A 3 30.22 6.18 -27.33
CA ASN A 3 29.32 5.06 -27.05
C ASN A 3 29.72 4.26 -25.80
N GLN A 4 30.79 4.66 -25.11
CA GLN A 4 31.36 3.92 -23.98
C GLN A 4 30.90 4.40 -22.59
N ASN A 5 30.17 5.52 -22.50
CA ASN A 5 29.49 5.94 -21.26
C ASN A 5 28.06 5.37 -21.13
N ARG A 6 27.65 4.49 -22.05
CA ARG A 6 26.31 3.91 -22.07
C ARG A 6 26.19 2.87 -20.96
N ASN A 7 25.76 3.36 -19.80
CA ASN A 7 25.00 2.66 -18.79
C ASN A 7 25.77 2.03 -17.61
N ILE A 8 26.73 2.77 -17.03
CA ILE A 8 27.41 2.36 -15.78
C ILE A 8 26.44 2.10 -14.62
N TYR A 9 25.25 2.70 -14.66
CA TYR A 9 24.25 2.63 -13.59
C TYR A 9 23.43 1.33 -13.61
N TYR A 10 23.03 0.83 -14.79
CA TYR A 10 22.12 -0.31 -14.92
C TYR A 10 22.87 -1.62 -15.11
N ASN A 11 23.80 -1.89 -14.18
CA ASN A 11 24.54 -3.14 -14.14
C ASN A 11 23.64 -4.32 -13.72
N LEU A 12 24.11 -5.55 -13.95
CA LEU A 12 23.34 -6.76 -13.66
C LEU A 12 22.91 -6.86 -12.19
N GLU A 13 23.74 -6.36 -11.27
CA GLU A 13 23.47 -6.41 -9.83
C GLU A 13 22.24 -5.56 -9.46
N LEU A 14 22.14 -4.34 -10.01
CA LEU A 14 20.96 -3.49 -9.82
C LEU A 14 19.71 -4.12 -10.42
N LEU A 15 19.80 -4.62 -11.66
CA LEU A 15 18.67 -5.27 -12.33
C LEU A 15 18.17 -6.49 -11.54
N GLN A 16 19.10 -7.30 -11.03
CA GLN A 16 18.80 -8.43 -10.15
C GLN A 16 18.15 -7.99 -8.85
N ALA A 17 18.64 -6.91 -8.22
CA ALA A 17 18.07 -6.41 -6.97
C ALA A 17 16.63 -5.92 -7.14
N ILE A 18 16.33 -5.22 -8.23
CA ILE A 18 14.97 -4.76 -8.57
C ILE A 18 14.05 -5.97 -8.80
N SER A 19 14.48 -6.93 -9.61
CA SER A 19 13.69 -8.14 -9.86
C SER A 19 13.45 -8.94 -8.57
N ASN A 20 14.47 -9.09 -7.73
CA ASN A 20 14.37 -9.79 -6.44
C ASN A 20 13.38 -9.12 -5.49
N TRP A 21 13.37 -7.79 -5.46
CA TRP A 21 12.42 -7.02 -4.66
C TRP A 21 10.98 -7.22 -5.14
N GLN A 22 10.73 -7.09 -6.45
CA GLN A 22 9.41 -7.27 -7.03
C GLN A 22 8.91 -8.72 -6.88
N ALA A 23 9.81 -9.71 -6.91
CA ALA A 23 9.46 -11.12 -6.65
C ALA A 23 9.06 -11.39 -5.18
N GLY A 24 9.35 -10.45 -4.27
CA GLY A 24 8.96 -10.50 -2.87
C GLY A 24 9.91 -9.67 -2.02
N SER A 25 9.37 -8.74 -1.24
CA SER A 25 10.13 -7.80 -0.42
C SER A 25 10.51 -8.39 0.94
N ASN A 26 11.70 -8.03 1.43
CA ASN A 26 12.12 -8.21 2.83
C ASN A 26 13.23 -7.21 3.16
N GLU A 27 13.62 -7.13 4.44
CA GLU A 27 14.63 -6.17 4.91
C GLU A 27 15.98 -6.31 4.17
N LYS A 28 16.47 -7.54 3.96
CA LYS A 28 17.73 -7.80 3.24
C LYS A 28 17.70 -7.24 1.82
N LYS A 29 16.61 -7.49 1.08
CA LYS A 29 16.43 -7.01 -0.29
C LYS A 29 16.27 -5.49 -0.34
N GLY A 30 15.53 -4.91 0.60
CA GLY A 30 15.36 -3.46 0.71
C GLY A 30 16.67 -2.74 0.98
N ASN A 31 17.49 -3.27 1.90
CA ASN A 31 18.82 -2.72 2.19
C ASN A 31 19.76 -2.83 0.99
N LYS A 32 19.73 -3.96 0.26
CA LYS A 32 20.54 -4.10 -0.97
C LYS A 32 20.11 -3.10 -2.05
N LEU A 33 18.81 -2.87 -2.23
CA LEU A 33 18.33 -1.83 -3.13
C LEU A 33 18.79 -0.44 -2.69
N LYS A 34 18.68 -0.13 -1.40
CA LYS A 34 19.13 1.16 -0.85
C LYS A 34 20.61 1.41 -1.13
N GLU A 35 21.46 0.40 -0.95
CA GLU A 35 22.90 0.44 -1.28
C GLU A 35 23.13 0.73 -2.77
N LEU A 36 22.51 -0.05 -3.66
CA LEU A 36 22.76 0.05 -5.10
C LEU A 36 22.17 1.33 -5.72
N CYS A 37 21.02 1.79 -5.21
CA CYS A 37 20.31 2.94 -5.78
C CYS A 37 21.00 4.28 -5.48
N VAL A 38 21.93 4.35 -4.53
CA VAL A 38 22.72 5.59 -4.27
C VAL A 38 23.39 6.10 -5.55
N ASN A 39 23.85 5.19 -6.41
CA ASN A 39 24.54 5.52 -7.65
C ASN A 39 23.59 5.91 -8.78
N LEU A 40 22.27 5.77 -8.61
CA LEU A 40 21.31 6.19 -9.63
C LEU A 40 21.24 7.71 -9.73
N PRO A 41 21.01 8.24 -10.97
CA PRO A 41 20.69 9.64 -11.17
C PRO A 41 19.56 10.12 -10.25
N GLU A 42 19.70 11.33 -9.70
CA GLU A 42 18.77 11.87 -8.70
C GLU A 42 17.31 11.90 -9.16
N LYS A 43 17.05 12.03 -10.46
CA LYS A 43 15.69 11.98 -11.01
C LYS A 43 14.90 10.71 -10.67
N PHE A 44 15.57 9.61 -10.35
CA PHE A 44 14.92 8.37 -9.91
C PHE A 44 14.74 8.30 -8.39
N ARG A 45 15.30 9.25 -7.65
CA ARG A 45 15.27 9.32 -6.18
C ARG A 45 14.59 10.60 -5.66
N LEU A 46 14.29 11.54 -6.54
CA LEU A 46 13.56 12.76 -6.26
C LEU A 46 12.16 12.65 -6.87
N LEU A 47 11.16 13.01 -6.09
CA LEU A 47 9.77 13.07 -6.56
C LEU A 47 9.34 14.53 -6.70
N PRO A 48 8.37 14.82 -7.59
CA PRO A 48 7.76 16.14 -7.64
C PRO A 48 7.24 16.59 -6.27
N PRO A 49 7.33 17.90 -5.95
CA PRO A 49 6.74 18.43 -4.73
C PRO A 49 5.25 18.07 -4.65
N ASN A 50 4.78 17.69 -3.46
CA ASN A 50 3.40 17.31 -3.18
C ASN A 50 2.90 16.03 -3.86
N LEU A 51 3.77 15.25 -4.52
CA LEU A 51 3.36 13.93 -4.99
C LEU A 51 2.93 13.06 -3.80
N VAL A 52 1.71 12.54 -3.87
CA VAL A 52 1.14 11.68 -2.82
C VAL A 52 1.39 10.22 -3.20
N LEU A 53 1.84 9.45 -2.23
CA LEU A 53 2.01 8.01 -2.32
C LEU A 53 1.00 7.29 -1.43
N PHE A 54 0.56 6.13 -1.88
CA PHE A 54 -0.38 5.27 -1.18
C PHE A 54 0.22 3.90 -0.90
N ARG A 55 -0.17 3.31 0.22
CA ARG A 55 0.21 1.93 0.56
C ARG A 55 -0.90 1.25 1.33
N GLN A 56 -1.38 0.11 0.81
CA GLN A 56 -2.25 -0.78 1.54
C GLN A 56 -1.44 -1.70 2.46
N ILE A 57 -1.88 -1.84 3.71
CA ILE A 57 -1.39 -2.81 4.68
C ILE A 57 -2.60 -3.51 5.30
N SER A 58 -2.56 -4.84 5.37
CA SER A 58 -3.51 -5.61 6.17
C SER A 58 -2.99 -5.68 7.60
N LEU A 59 -3.73 -5.07 8.53
CA LEU A 59 -3.39 -5.05 9.97
C LEU A 59 -4.46 -5.84 10.72
N ASP A 60 -4.07 -6.84 11.49
CA ASP A 60 -4.95 -7.43 12.49
C ASP A 60 -5.21 -6.45 13.64
N ASN A 61 -6.09 -6.82 14.57
CA ASN A 61 -6.40 -6.00 15.75
C ASN A 61 -5.12 -5.67 16.56
N VAL A 62 -4.17 -6.59 16.65
CA VAL A 62 -2.89 -6.39 17.34
C VAL A 62 -2.02 -5.38 16.60
N GLY A 63 -1.85 -5.53 15.29
CA GLY A 63 -1.07 -4.65 14.42
C GLY A 63 -1.65 -3.25 14.34
N LEU A 64 -2.98 -3.12 14.26
CA LEU A 64 -3.65 -1.81 14.29
C LEU A 64 -3.46 -1.14 15.65
N SER A 65 -3.67 -1.86 16.75
CA SER A 65 -3.43 -1.34 18.11
C SER A 65 -1.98 -0.89 18.30
N ARG A 66 -1.03 -1.70 17.83
CA ARG A 66 0.40 -1.37 17.83
C ARG A 66 0.67 -0.11 17.01
N PHE A 67 0.13 0.01 15.80
CA PHE A 67 0.29 1.21 14.99
C PHE A 67 -0.29 2.44 15.69
N LEU A 68 -1.48 2.35 16.28
CA LEU A 68 -2.10 3.48 16.98
C LEU A 68 -1.26 3.95 18.17
N ARG A 69 -0.59 3.03 18.88
CA ARG A 69 0.29 3.37 20.01
C ARG A 69 1.67 3.86 19.59
N GLU A 70 2.33 3.13 18.70
CA GLU A 70 3.75 3.32 18.37
C GLU A 70 3.95 4.20 17.13
N LYS A 71 2.89 4.50 16.37
CA LYS A 71 2.94 5.20 15.08
C LYS A 71 3.93 4.56 14.10
N LYS A 72 4.10 3.25 14.23
CA LYS A 72 5.18 2.48 13.61
C LYS A 72 4.65 1.45 12.64
N LEU A 73 5.22 1.43 11.45
CA LEU A 73 4.95 0.44 10.42
C LEU A 73 5.67 -0.89 10.69
N PRO A 74 5.15 -2.02 10.19
CA PRO A 74 5.79 -3.32 10.36
C PRO A 74 7.13 -3.43 9.62
N GLU A 75 7.34 -2.63 8.58
CA GLU A 75 8.52 -2.66 7.71
C GLU A 75 9.13 -1.26 7.59
N LYS A 76 10.47 -1.17 7.63
CA LYS A 76 11.21 0.10 7.48
C LYS A 76 11.41 0.53 6.03
N ILE A 77 11.51 -0.44 5.12
CA ILE A 77 11.63 -0.22 3.68
C ILE A 77 10.47 -0.95 3.03
N SER A 78 9.74 -0.27 2.15
CA SER A 78 8.51 -0.80 1.59
C SER A 78 8.13 -0.18 0.27
N SER A 79 7.28 -0.90 -0.47
CA SER A 79 6.66 -0.44 -1.70
C SER A 79 5.45 0.44 -1.43
N TRP A 80 5.38 1.53 -2.18
CA TRP A 80 4.29 2.48 -2.25
C TRP A 80 3.91 2.67 -3.71
N THR A 81 2.71 3.19 -3.98
CA THR A 81 2.24 3.46 -5.34
C THR A 81 1.76 4.91 -5.46
N THR A 82 1.90 5.50 -6.64
CA THR A 82 1.25 6.78 -6.97
C THR A 82 -0.22 6.61 -7.36
N ASP A 83 -0.70 5.38 -7.56
CA ASP A 83 -2.07 5.07 -7.97
C ASP A 83 -2.90 4.58 -6.79
N TYR A 84 -3.81 5.42 -6.32
CA TYR A 84 -4.76 5.06 -5.26
C TYR A 84 -5.66 3.86 -5.66
N LYS A 85 -6.07 3.76 -6.92
CA LYS A 85 -6.93 2.65 -7.40
C LYS A 85 -6.17 1.34 -7.44
N PHE A 86 -4.85 1.39 -7.69
CA PHE A 86 -3.99 0.24 -7.48
C PHE A 86 -3.93 -0.14 -6.00
N ALA A 87 -3.75 0.84 -5.09
CA ALA A 87 -3.71 0.59 -3.66
C ALA A 87 -5.01 -0.06 -3.12
N GLU A 88 -6.19 0.30 -3.63
CA GLU A 88 -7.48 -0.33 -3.23
C GLU A 88 -7.61 -1.80 -3.62
N LYS A 89 -6.90 -2.24 -4.67
CA LYS A 89 -6.99 -3.59 -5.23
C LYS A 89 -5.79 -4.46 -4.87
N PHE A 90 -4.80 -3.89 -4.17
CA PHE A 90 -3.57 -4.59 -3.86
C PHE A 90 -3.85 -5.86 -3.05
N LYS A 91 -3.23 -6.98 -3.44
CA LYS A 91 -3.47 -8.31 -2.85
C LYS A 91 -4.95 -8.74 -2.81
N GLY A 92 -5.75 -8.30 -3.78
CA GLY A 92 -7.19 -8.63 -3.86
C GLY A 92 -8.09 -7.62 -3.14
N GLY A 93 -7.53 -6.53 -2.61
CA GLY A 93 -8.28 -5.47 -1.93
C GLY A 93 -8.52 -5.80 -0.47
N VAL A 94 -9.78 -5.70 -0.02
CA VAL A 94 -10.11 -5.96 1.38
C VAL A 94 -10.06 -7.46 1.68
N PRO A 95 -9.34 -7.91 2.73
CA PRO A 95 -9.35 -9.31 3.16
C PRO A 95 -10.77 -9.82 3.41
N SER A 96 -11.07 -11.04 2.99
CA SER A 96 -12.39 -11.66 3.22
C SER A 96 -12.66 -11.93 4.70
N GLU A 97 -13.95 -12.10 5.02
CA GLU A 97 -14.56 -12.19 6.37
C GLU A 97 -13.92 -13.14 7.39
N LEU A 98 -13.00 -14.02 6.97
CA LEU A 98 -12.41 -15.08 7.78
C LEU A 98 -11.24 -14.63 8.67
N GLY A 99 -10.93 -13.34 8.75
CA GLY A 99 -9.84 -12.84 9.59
C GLY A 99 -10.11 -11.49 10.24
N ASP A 100 -9.51 -11.28 11.42
CA ASP A 100 -9.49 -10.01 12.18
C ASP A 100 -8.70 -8.88 11.48
N PHE A 101 -8.37 -9.04 10.20
CA PHE A 101 -7.55 -8.11 9.44
C PHE A 101 -8.39 -6.99 8.86
N LYS A 102 -8.02 -5.75 9.20
CA LYS A 102 -8.53 -4.54 8.56
C LYS A 102 -7.55 -4.09 7.50
N ALA A 103 -8.03 -3.93 6.27
CA ALA A 103 -7.23 -3.32 5.23
C ALA A 103 -7.07 -1.83 5.56
N THR A 104 -5.86 -1.31 5.57
CA THR A 104 -5.60 0.11 5.86
C THR A 104 -4.74 0.68 4.74
N ILE A 105 -5.25 1.71 4.08
CA ILE A 105 -4.48 2.49 3.12
C ILE A 105 -3.90 3.68 3.85
N PHE A 106 -2.57 3.78 3.82
CA PHE A 106 -1.84 4.96 4.23
C PHE A 106 -1.62 5.89 3.03
N LYS A 107 -1.61 7.20 3.28
CA LYS A 107 -1.14 8.21 2.35
C LYS A 107 0.04 8.99 2.95
N THR A 108 0.98 9.38 2.12
CA THR A 108 2.06 10.27 2.53
C THR A 108 2.59 11.09 1.38
N THR A 109 3.20 12.24 1.69
CA THR A 109 4.07 12.97 0.78
C THR A 109 5.50 12.73 1.27
N PRO A 110 6.28 11.90 0.58
CA PRO A 110 7.59 11.50 1.07
C PRO A 110 8.57 12.67 1.05
N LEU A 111 9.46 12.70 2.05
CA LEU A 111 10.66 13.53 1.98
C LEU A 111 11.64 12.90 0.97
N ASN A 112 12.40 13.73 0.27
CA ASN A 112 13.36 13.25 -0.74
C ASN A 112 14.38 12.25 -0.17
N ASN A 113 14.80 12.40 1.08
CA ASN A 113 15.72 11.47 1.74
C ASN A 113 15.09 10.12 2.13
N GLN A 114 13.76 9.99 2.03
CA GLN A 114 13.06 8.73 2.27
C GLN A 114 12.96 7.89 0.99
N VAL A 115 12.99 8.49 -0.20
CA VAL A 115 12.84 7.77 -1.46
C VAL A 115 14.13 7.04 -1.79
N ILE A 116 14.05 5.71 -1.91
CA ILE A 116 15.17 4.88 -2.37
C ILE A 116 15.21 4.90 -3.89
N VAL A 117 14.06 4.65 -4.53
CA VAL A 117 13.92 4.67 -5.99
C VAL A 117 12.45 4.72 -6.40
N SER A 118 12.15 5.50 -7.44
CA SER A 118 10.90 5.41 -8.19
C SER A 118 11.08 4.41 -9.33
N LEU A 119 10.49 3.22 -9.20
CA LEU A 119 10.53 2.23 -10.27
C LEU A 119 9.70 2.69 -11.47
N SER A 120 8.61 3.44 -11.24
CA SER A 120 7.84 4.01 -12.34
C SER A 120 8.67 4.96 -13.20
N GLU A 121 9.48 5.82 -12.59
CA GLU A 121 10.39 6.67 -13.36
C GLU A 121 11.52 5.87 -14.03
N LEU A 122 12.04 4.82 -13.38
CA LEU A 122 13.03 3.94 -14.00
C LEU A 122 12.48 3.22 -15.25
N TYR A 123 11.27 2.67 -15.18
CA TYR A 123 10.65 1.95 -16.29
C TYR A 123 10.21 2.86 -17.46
N LYS A 124 10.15 4.18 -17.25
CA LYS A 124 10.04 5.16 -18.34
C LYS A 124 11.37 5.41 -19.06
N CYS A 125 12.50 5.03 -18.48
CA CYS A 125 13.81 5.22 -19.08
C CYS A 125 14.14 4.12 -20.10
N SER A 126 14.34 4.51 -21.37
CA SER A 126 14.67 3.58 -22.46
C SER A 126 15.93 2.76 -22.18
N ASP A 127 16.97 3.38 -21.61
CA ASP A 127 18.25 2.72 -21.35
C ASP A 127 18.12 1.66 -20.25
N PHE A 128 17.27 1.90 -19.25
CA PHE A 128 16.96 0.92 -18.21
C PHE A 128 16.17 -0.26 -18.79
N CYS A 129 15.12 0.04 -19.55
CA CYS A 129 14.30 -0.99 -20.20
C CYS A 129 15.13 -1.85 -21.16
N ASN A 130 16.06 -1.24 -21.90
CA ASN A 130 16.98 -1.97 -22.77
C ASN A 130 17.95 -2.85 -21.96
N ALA A 131 18.53 -2.32 -20.88
CA ALA A 131 19.40 -3.11 -20.00
C ALA A 131 18.67 -4.32 -19.40
N MET A 132 17.43 -4.13 -18.94
CA MET A 132 16.60 -5.21 -18.39
C MET A 132 16.29 -6.28 -19.45
N LYS A 133 15.91 -5.88 -20.68
CA LYS A 133 15.65 -6.81 -21.79
C LYS A 133 16.89 -7.60 -22.21
N LEU A 134 18.05 -6.95 -22.29
CA LEU A 134 19.32 -7.58 -22.65
C LEU A 134 19.78 -8.59 -21.61
N ASN A 135 19.50 -8.33 -20.33
CA ASN A 135 19.96 -9.16 -19.23
C ASN A 135 18.91 -10.12 -18.67
N LYS A 136 17.67 -10.15 -19.19
CA LYS A 136 16.56 -10.95 -18.63
C LYS A 136 16.91 -12.43 -18.36
N ASN A 137 17.71 -13.05 -19.22
CA ASN A 137 18.11 -14.46 -19.10
C ASN A 137 19.23 -14.69 -18.06
N LYS A 138 19.87 -13.62 -17.59
CA LYS A 138 20.90 -13.62 -16.55
C LYS A 138 20.35 -13.20 -15.18
N ILE A 139 19.06 -12.81 -15.13
CA ILE A 139 18.39 -12.39 -13.90
C ILE A 139 17.68 -13.62 -13.33
N ASP A 140 18.11 -14.05 -12.15
CA ASP A 140 17.49 -15.13 -11.42
C ASP A 140 16.03 -14.76 -11.10
N ARG A 141 15.13 -15.71 -11.35
CA ARG A 141 13.69 -15.56 -11.10
C ARG A 141 13.07 -14.32 -11.75
N TYR A 142 13.58 -13.91 -12.92
CA TYR A 142 13.04 -12.77 -13.68
C TYR A 142 11.52 -12.82 -13.83
N HIS A 143 10.96 -13.99 -14.15
CA HIS A 143 9.52 -14.19 -14.33
C HIS A 143 8.70 -14.11 -13.05
N ASP A 144 9.31 -14.22 -11.87
CA ASP A 144 8.63 -14.00 -10.60
C ASP A 144 8.64 -12.51 -10.19
N GLY A 145 9.62 -11.76 -10.70
CA GLY A 145 9.87 -10.36 -10.37
C GLY A 145 9.59 -9.40 -11.53
N ALA A 146 10.64 -8.79 -12.06
CA ALA A 146 10.53 -7.73 -13.07
C ALA A 146 9.76 -8.15 -14.32
N GLY A 147 9.87 -9.42 -14.72
CA GLY A 147 9.15 -9.98 -15.87
C GLY A 147 7.65 -10.12 -15.68
N LYS A 148 7.17 -10.20 -14.43
CA LYS A 148 5.74 -10.28 -14.10
C LYS A 148 5.15 -8.91 -13.80
N TYR A 149 5.86 -8.11 -13.02
CA TYR A 149 5.29 -6.87 -12.47
C TYR A 149 5.64 -5.63 -13.28
N TRP A 150 6.86 -5.51 -13.80
CA TRP A 150 7.30 -4.31 -14.54
C TRP A 150 6.88 -3.01 -13.82
N ASP A 151 6.23 -2.07 -14.53
CA ASP A 151 5.62 -0.85 -14.00
C ASP A 151 4.10 -0.94 -13.77
N THR A 152 3.54 -2.15 -13.61
CA THR A 152 2.08 -2.32 -13.43
C THR A 152 1.54 -1.67 -12.15
N GLN A 153 2.42 -1.33 -11.21
CA GLN A 153 2.06 -0.86 -9.87
C GLN A 153 2.41 0.61 -9.64
N SER A 154 3.00 1.31 -10.61
CA SER A 154 3.55 2.67 -10.44
C SER A 154 4.39 2.78 -9.15
N GLU A 155 5.30 1.83 -8.98
CA GLU A 155 5.93 1.53 -7.69
C GLU A 155 7.01 2.57 -7.33
N VAL A 156 6.98 2.99 -6.07
CA VAL A 156 8.02 3.79 -5.42
C VAL A 156 8.47 3.06 -4.15
N ILE A 157 9.76 2.85 -4.01
CA ILE A 157 10.35 2.21 -2.84
C ILE A 157 10.90 3.31 -1.93
N MET A 158 10.46 3.32 -0.68
CA MET A 158 10.90 4.31 0.31
C MET A 158 11.22 3.67 1.66
N ALA A 159 12.14 4.32 2.37
CA ALA A 159 12.46 4.05 3.76
C ALA A 159 11.61 4.95 4.67
N THR A 160 10.60 4.36 5.31
CA THR A 160 9.81 5.00 6.35
C THR A 160 9.38 3.97 7.39
N GLU A 161 9.67 4.27 8.65
CA GLU A 161 9.31 3.43 9.79
C GLU A 161 8.11 4.00 10.55
N TYR A 162 7.87 5.31 10.43
CA TYR A 162 6.90 6.02 11.25
C TYR A 162 5.92 6.82 10.38
N LEU A 163 4.65 6.74 10.75
CA LEU A 163 3.57 7.55 10.18
C LEU A 163 2.65 8.03 11.28
N ASP A 164 2.10 9.22 11.12
CA ASP A 164 1.09 9.75 12.02
C ASP A 164 -0.29 9.13 11.75
N HIS A 165 -1.22 9.25 12.70
CA HIS A 165 -2.60 8.78 12.51
C HIS A 165 -3.30 9.51 11.36
N SER A 166 -2.91 10.76 11.08
CA SER A 166 -3.38 11.54 9.93
C SER A 166 -2.96 10.96 8.57
N ASN A 167 -1.97 10.07 8.54
CA ASN A 167 -1.59 9.34 7.33
C ASN A 167 -2.54 8.18 7.01
N ILE A 168 -3.43 7.76 7.92
CA ILE A 168 -4.45 6.76 7.61
C ILE A 168 -5.48 7.40 6.66
N TYR A 169 -5.46 6.97 5.40
CA TYR A 169 -6.28 7.56 4.34
C TYR A 169 -7.63 6.89 4.20
N SER A 170 -7.63 5.55 4.16
CA SER A 170 -8.84 4.75 4.07
C SER A 170 -8.69 3.47 4.89
N MET A 171 -9.80 3.02 5.47
CA MET A 171 -9.87 1.72 6.15
C MET A 171 -10.92 0.89 5.43
N GLY A 172 -10.52 -0.32 5.04
CA GLY A 172 -11.35 -1.29 4.37
C GLY A 172 -11.84 -2.36 5.34
N GLY A 173 -13.08 -2.75 5.15
CA GLY A 173 -13.72 -3.85 5.87
C GLY A 173 -14.71 -4.57 4.99
N TYR A 174 -15.26 -5.66 5.50
CA TYR A 174 -16.46 -6.26 4.93
C TYR A 174 -17.69 -5.67 5.62
N SER A 175 -18.75 -5.45 4.87
CA SER A 175 -20.07 -5.23 5.47
C SER A 175 -20.45 -6.46 6.31
N GLY A 176 -21.35 -6.29 7.27
CA GLY A 176 -22.02 -7.46 7.87
C GLY A 176 -22.87 -8.19 6.83
N THR A 177 -23.35 -9.37 7.20
CA THR A 177 -24.37 -10.07 6.40
C THR A 177 -25.67 -9.25 6.36
N PRO A 178 -26.58 -9.47 5.38
CA PRO A 178 -27.90 -8.83 5.38
C PRO A 178 -28.62 -8.94 6.73
N GLU A 179 -28.50 -10.09 7.39
CA GLU A 179 -29.07 -10.34 8.72
C GLU A 179 -28.47 -9.43 9.79
N GLN A 180 -27.13 -9.30 9.81
CA GLN A 180 -26.44 -8.43 10.78
C GLN A 180 -26.79 -6.95 10.55
N ILE A 181 -26.91 -6.54 9.29
CA ILE A 181 -27.32 -5.17 8.92
C ILE A 181 -28.77 -4.92 9.38
N ALA A 182 -29.69 -5.84 9.11
CA ALA A 182 -31.09 -5.72 9.52
C ALA A 182 -31.25 -5.73 11.06
N GLU A 183 -30.50 -6.58 11.76
CA GLU A 183 -30.47 -6.60 13.22
C GLU A 183 -29.96 -5.27 13.80
N GLN A 184 -28.85 -4.73 13.26
CA GLN A 184 -28.31 -3.46 13.71
C GLN A 184 -29.30 -2.30 13.46
N ALA A 185 -29.90 -2.23 12.27
CA ALA A 185 -30.89 -1.21 11.94
C ALA A 185 -32.09 -1.24 12.90
N SER A 186 -32.54 -2.44 13.28
CA SER A 186 -33.64 -2.65 14.24
C SER A 186 -33.27 -2.16 15.64
N ARG A 187 -32.06 -2.48 16.13
CA ARG A 187 -31.57 -2.03 17.42
C ARG A 187 -31.43 -0.51 17.51
N GLU A 188 -30.98 0.12 16.43
CA GLU A 188 -30.83 1.59 16.36
C GLU A 188 -32.17 2.33 16.17
N LYS A 189 -33.31 1.60 16.04
CA LYS A 189 -34.63 2.15 15.74
C LYS A 189 -34.67 3.03 14.50
N ASN A 190 -33.73 2.82 13.58
CA ASN A 190 -33.60 3.57 12.33
C ASN A 190 -34.36 2.91 11.16
N ILE A 191 -35.18 1.91 11.43
CA ILE A 191 -36.05 1.29 10.43
C ILE A 191 -37.32 2.14 10.31
N PRO A 192 -37.59 2.77 9.15
CA PRO A 192 -38.91 3.34 8.86
C PRO A 192 -39.98 2.29 9.13
N ILE A 193 -41.09 2.65 9.79
CA ILE A 193 -42.19 1.73 10.16
C ILE A 193 -42.71 0.92 8.95
N SER A 194 -42.47 1.39 7.73
CA SER A 194 -42.84 0.76 6.46
C SER A 194 -41.91 -0.34 5.96
N LEU A 195 -40.71 -0.54 6.52
CA LEU A 195 -39.75 -1.52 6.03
C LEU A 195 -39.69 -2.76 6.94
N THR A 196 -39.86 -3.94 6.35
CA THR A 196 -39.64 -5.22 7.01
C THR A 196 -38.15 -5.60 6.99
N ILE A 197 -37.79 -6.64 7.76
CA ILE A 197 -36.44 -7.21 7.73
C ILE A 197 -36.09 -7.70 6.31
N ASP A 198 -37.02 -8.32 5.60
CA ASP A 198 -36.79 -8.81 4.24
C ASP A 198 -36.57 -7.65 3.25
N ASP A 199 -37.29 -6.53 3.42
CA ASP A 199 -37.05 -5.32 2.63
C ASP A 199 -35.65 -4.75 2.86
N ILE A 200 -35.17 -4.76 4.11
CA ILE A 200 -33.80 -4.31 4.43
C ILE A 200 -32.76 -5.25 3.81
N LYS A 201 -33.01 -6.57 3.84
CA LYS A 201 -32.10 -7.53 3.19
C LYS A 201 -32.01 -7.25 1.69
N GLU A 202 -33.13 -7.05 1.01
CA GLU A 202 -33.17 -6.75 -0.42
C GLU A 202 -32.46 -5.42 -0.74
N LEU A 203 -32.76 -4.36 0.00
CA LEU A 203 -32.12 -3.04 -0.16
C LEU A 203 -30.61 -3.07 0.14
N SER A 204 -30.17 -3.96 1.03
CA SER A 204 -28.76 -4.08 1.43
C SER A 204 -27.89 -4.89 0.46
N ARG A 205 -28.48 -5.62 -0.50
CA ARG A 205 -27.73 -6.50 -1.43
C ARG A 205 -26.61 -5.80 -2.17
N ASP A 206 -26.85 -4.58 -2.64
CA ASP A 206 -25.85 -3.80 -3.39
C ASP A 206 -24.78 -3.16 -2.49
N TYR A 207 -24.99 -3.21 -1.17
CA TYR A 207 -24.08 -2.66 -0.16
C TYR A 207 -23.31 -3.74 0.60
N ILE A 208 -23.43 -5.00 0.15
CA ILE A 208 -22.75 -6.14 0.78
C ILE A 208 -21.43 -6.43 0.08
N GLY A 209 -20.39 -6.66 0.90
CA GLY A 209 -19.08 -7.11 0.47
C GLY A 209 -17.96 -6.17 0.90
N PRO A 210 -16.82 -6.19 0.19
CA PRO A 210 -15.65 -5.39 0.53
C PRO A 210 -15.94 -3.92 0.27
N TRP A 211 -15.66 -3.07 1.25
CA TRP A 211 -15.86 -1.64 1.13
C TRP A 211 -14.70 -0.87 1.76
N TRP A 212 -14.46 0.33 1.23
CA TRP A 212 -13.46 1.26 1.73
C TRP A 212 -14.16 2.50 2.30
N LEU A 213 -13.79 2.91 3.51
CA LEU A 213 -14.25 4.17 4.08
C LEU A 213 -13.78 5.37 3.24
N SER A 214 -14.64 6.38 3.12
CA SER A 214 -14.22 7.69 2.61
C SER A 214 -13.17 8.33 3.54
N PRO A 215 -12.34 9.26 3.06
CA PRO A 215 -11.36 9.94 3.91
C PRO A 215 -11.98 10.62 5.15
N GLU A 216 -13.17 11.19 5.02
CA GLU A 216 -13.93 11.76 6.13
C GLU A 216 -14.39 10.67 7.11
N GLY A 217 -14.92 9.56 6.59
CA GLY A 217 -15.34 8.42 7.39
C GLY A 217 -14.17 7.81 8.17
N THR A 218 -13.02 7.64 7.52
CA THR A 218 -11.79 7.16 8.12
C THR A 218 -11.31 8.08 9.23
N ARG A 219 -11.29 9.40 9.01
CA ARG A 219 -10.90 10.36 10.06
C ARG A 219 -11.78 10.24 11.31
N ARG A 220 -13.10 10.10 11.13
CA ARG A 220 -14.02 9.88 12.27
C ARG A 220 -13.77 8.56 12.98
N ALA A 221 -13.57 7.47 12.23
CA ALA A 221 -13.31 6.15 12.78
C ALA A 221 -12.01 6.11 13.59
N VAL A 222 -10.94 6.70 13.06
CA VAL A 222 -9.64 6.82 13.74
C VAL A 222 -9.78 7.66 15.00
N ALA A 223 -10.41 8.84 14.93
CA ALA A 223 -10.61 9.71 16.10
C ALA A 223 -11.34 8.99 17.24
N ARG A 224 -12.45 8.29 16.92
CA ARG A 224 -13.21 7.49 17.89
C ARG A 224 -12.38 6.36 18.49
N THR A 225 -11.57 5.69 17.68
CA THR A 225 -10.71 4.58 18.15
C THR A 225 -9.64 5.10 19.11
N LEU A 226 -9.03 6.24 18.81
CA LEU A 226 -8.05 6.90 19.68
C LEU A 226 -8.67 7.34 21.00
N GLU A 227 -9.88 7.90 20.97
CA GLU A 227 -10.62 8.27 22.18
C GLU A 227 -10.88 7.07 23.09
N ILE A 228 -11.40 5.97 22.52
CA ILE A 228 -11.64 4.72 23.26
C ILE A 228 -10.34 4.18 23.86
N ALA A 229 -9.26 4.19 23.10
CA ALA A 229 -7.97 3.68 23.56
C ALA A 229 -7.39 4.53 24.71
N ARG A 230 -7.52 5.87 24.66
CA ARG A 230 -7.14 6.77 25.77
C ARG A 230 -7.97 6.49 27.02
N ASN A 231 -9.29 6.37 26.86
CA ASN A 231 -10.20 6.09 27.99
C ASN A 231 -9.91 4.73 28.66
N ARG A 232 -9.26 3.81 27.94
CA ARG A 232 -8.84 2.48 28.45
C ARG A 232 -7.38 2.44 28.92
N GLY A 233 -6.66 3.56 28.94
CA GLY A 233 -5.24 3.61 29.33
C GLY A 233 -4.30 2.85 28.39
N MET A 234 -4.70 2.66 27.13
CA MET A 234 -3.91 1.96 26.10
C MET A 234 -3.03 2.91 25.26
N LEU A 235 -3.22 4.22 25.42
CA LEU A 235 -2.52 5.33 24.79
C LEU A 235 -2.19 6.41 25.81
#